data_AF-A0A8H8NZP8-F1
#
_entry.id   AF-A0A8H8NZP8-F1
#
_cell.length_a   1.000
_cell.length_b   1.000
_cell.length_c   1.000
_cell.angle_alpha   90.00
_cell.angle_beta   90.00
_cell.angle_gamma   90.00
#
_symmetry.space_group_name_H-M   'P 1'
#
loop_
_entity.id
_entity.type
_entity.pdbx_description
1 polymer ?
#
loop_
_entity_poly.entity_id
_entity_poly.type
_entity_poly.pdbx_seq_one_letter_code
_entity_poly.pdbx_strand_id
1 'polypeptide(L)'
;MAHHPPGYHESTSPTRTVAREPPSYEPDPALPLPTTFKVGKSYTPPLISVSSVRNHLSVLECFATLKRNVENAQPILTSEPLELDPEIKWAIYLVRANHRFGRWIDNVVNRIERQRGEVVELTNEEIPPIDVLLLWHAYLLNPVGYYEDCESRYPCLRLIGGFPLDRVASRMSRYGGGVRYMPRDSQIDEWELLTQEPFELPLWTTVSDTVLLTCPMCASPDLRIPWITEPTLEDIGDETAVGKGYAQSRFRIDCQACGGAVTKDKLRAERFVKEFVRVRREIRRGNEHERVLMACSHRNSLINPHTYKPSPSLGSNFTKLCVEGIHDLDENPQLTPHIALGSYFDWDLNEAQD
;
A
#
# COMPACT_ATOMS: atom_id res chain seq x y z
N MET A 1 -26.35 3.47 -12.17
CA MET A 1 -26.26 4.22 -10.91
C MET A 1 -24.87 4.83 -10.86
N ALA A 2 -24.74 6.13 -10.57
CA ALA A 2 -23.43 6.78 -10.56
C ALA A 2 -22.66 6.32 -9.31
N HIS A 3 -21.59 5.54 -9.51
CA HIS A 3 -20.72 5.10 -8.44
C HIS A 3 -19.68 6.19 -8.18
N HIS A 4 -19.72 6.77 -6.97
CA HIS A 4 -18.74 7.74 -6.54
C HIS A 4 -17.39 7.04 -6.27
N PRO A 5 -16.26 7.66 -6.63
CA PRO A 5 -14.94 7.15 -6.23
C PRO A 5 -14.82 7.16 -4.69
N PRO A 6 -14.04 6.24 -4.11
CA PRO A 6 -13.75 6.27 -2.67
C PRO A 6 -13.06 7.60 -2.34
N GLY A 7 -13.68 8.38 -1.48
CA GLY A 7 -13.19 9.68 -1.02
C GLY A 7 -12.89 9.66 0.48
N TYR A 8 -12.31 10.74 1.00
CA TYR A 8 -12.18 10.96 2.43
C TYR A 8 -13.59 10.96 3.07
N HIS A 9 -13.82 10.13 4.07
CA HIS A 9 -15.10 10.10 4.78
C HIS A 9 -15.03 11.04 5.99
N GLU A 10 -15.79 12.14 5.92
CA GLU A 10 -16.33 12.77 7.13
C GLU A 10 -17.41 11.82 7.67
N SER A 11 -17.33 11.47 8.95
CA SER A 11 -18.13 10.43 9.60
C SER A 11 -19.63 10.53 9.24
N THR A 12 -20.20 9.51 8.59
CA THR A 12 -21.64 9.19 8.67
C THR A 12 -21.89 7.74 8.28
N SER A 13 -22.49 6.99 9.23
CA SER A 13 -22.82 5.57 9.14
C SER A 13 -23.73 5.24 7.95
N PRO A 14 -23.52 4.10 7.23
CA PRO A 14 -24.38 3.71 6.12
C PRO A 14 -25.43 2.71 6.59
N THR A 15 -26.57 3.19 7.10
CA THR A 15 -27.79 2.35 7.16
C THR A 15 -29.04 3.16 6.88
N ARG A 16 -29.13 3.64 5.64
CA ARG A 16 -30.37 3.85 4.86
C ARG A 16 -29.96 4.51 3.55
N THR A 17 -30.76 4.35 2.51
CA THR A 17 -30.86 5.33 1.43
C THR A 17 -31.30 6.66 2.04
N VAL A 18 -30.34 7.39 2.62
CA VAL A 18 -30.49 8.76 3.07
C VAL A 18 -29.92 9.59 1.95
N ALA A 19 -30.74 10.48 1.39
CA ALA A 19 -30.25 11.56 0.56
C ALA A 19 -29.07 12.20 1.32
N ARG A 20 -27.86 12.17 0.73
CA ARG A 20 -26.66 12.75 1.36
C ARG A 20 -26.99 14.18 1.78
N GLU A 21 -27.23 14.39 3.07
CA GLU A 21 -27.25 15.74 3.62
C GLU A 21 -25.85 16.31 3.40
N PRO A 22 -25.74 17.51 2.82
CA PRO A 22 -24.44 18.13 2.63
C PRO A 22 -23.77 18.31 4.00
N PRO A 23 -22.44 18.17 4.07
CA PRO A 23 -21.70 18.36 5.31
C PRO A 23 -22.09 19.71 5.92
N SER A 24 -22.36 19.70 7.22
CA SER A 24 -22.70 20.87 8.01
C SER A 24 -21.57 21.89 7.93
N TYR A 25 -21.74 22.91 7.09
CA TYR A 25 -20.82 24.03 6.99
C TYR A 25 -21.04 24.94 8.21
N GLU A 26 -20.17 24.85 9.22
CA GLU A 26 -19.98 25.98 10.14
C GLU A 26 -19.13 27.03 9.43
N PRO A 27 -19.66 28.22 9.14
CA PRO A 27 -18.89 29.29 8.51
C PRO A 27 -17.73 29.66 9.44
N ASP A 28 -16.49 29.53 8.96
CA ASP A 28 -15.35 30.16 9.63
C ASP A 28 -15.58 31.68 9.56
N PRO A 29 -15.75 32.39 10.69
CA PRO A 29 -16.01 33.83 10.68
C PRO A 29 -14.86 34.63 10.06
N ALA A 30 -13.66 34.04 9.90
CA ALA A 30 -12.54 34.64 9.21
C ALA A 30 -12.56 34.46 7.67
N LEU A 31 -13.36 33.51 7.15
CA LEU A 31 -13.44 33.14 5.72
C LEU A 31 -14.90 32.84 5.32
N PRO A 32 -15.72 33.86 4.99
CA PRO A 32 -17.09 33.66 4.56
C PRO A 32 -17.10 33.07 3.13
N LEU A 33 -17.04 31.74 3.04
CA LEU A 33 -17.18 31.05 1.76
C LEU A 33 -18.67 31.00 1.37
N PRO A 34 -18.98 31.06 0.07
CA PRO A 34 -20.34 30.84 -0.42
C PRO A 34 -20.89 29.49 0.07
N THR A 35 -22.13 29.46 0.53
CA THR A 35 -22.82 28.22 0.96
C THR A 35 -23.10 27.27 -0.20
N THR A 36 -23.01 27.75 -1.45
CA THR A 36 -23.10 26.94 -2.67
C THR A 36 -22.22 27.54 -3.78
N PHE A 37 -21.72 26.67 -4.64
CA PHE A 37 -20.96 27.00 -5.85
C PHE A 37 -21.72 26.51 -7.08
N LYS A 38 -21.73 27.28 -8.15
CA LYS A 38 -22.32 26.84 -9.42
C LYS A 38 -21.34 25.93 -10.15
N VAL A 39 -21.68 24.65 -10.26
CA VAL A 39 -20.91 23.64 -11.02
C VAL A 39 -21.77 23.20 -12.21
N GLY A 40 -21.39 23.66 -13.41
CA GLY A 40 -22.20 23.46 -14.61
C GLY A 40 -23.58 24.14 -14.49
N LYS A 41 -24.66 23.35 -14.53
CA LYS A 41 -26.05 23.82 -14.41
C LYS A 41 -26.61 23.74 -12.98
N SER A 42 -25.85 23.18 -12.04
CA SER A 42 -26.32 22.89 -10.68
C SER A 42 -25.61 23.76 -9.65
N TYR A 43 -26.32 24.15 -8.60
CA TYR A 43 -25.72 24.71 -7.39
C TYR A 43 -25.34 23.56 -6.47
N THR A 44 -24.06 23.46 -6.16
CA THR A 44 -23.50 22.37 -5.36
C THR A 44 -22.97 22.96 -4.05
N PRO A 45 -23.34 22.41 -2.89
CA PRO A 45 -22.73 22.80 -1.62
C PRO A 45 -21.22 22.50 -1.63
N PRO A 46 -20.43 23.11 -0.73
CA PRO A 46 -19.01 22.75 -0.57
C PRO A 46 -18.86 21.23 -0.43
N LEU A 47 -18.03 20.64 -1.28
CA LEU A 47 -17.75 19.19 -1.23
C LEU A 47 -16.75 18.84 -0.12
N ILE A 48 -16.03 19.83 0.40
CA ILE A 48 -14.99 19.70 1.42
C ILE A 48 -15.13 20.88 2.39
N SER A 49 -15.02 20.60 3.69
CA SER A 49 -15.04 21.61 4.75
C SER A 49 -13.65 22.23 4.98
N VAL A 50 -13.59 23.44 5.56
CA VAL A 50 -12.30 24.06 5.96
C VAL A 50 -11.58 23.22 7.02
N SER A 51 -12.33 22.58 7.93
CA SER A 51 -11.81 21.61 8.90
C SER A 51 -11.18 20.40 8.21
N SER A 52 -11.81 19.83 7.18
CA SER A 52 -11.25 18.74 6.39
C SER A 52 -9.92 19.13 5.74
N VAL A 53 -9.83 20.35 5.17
CA VAL A 53 -8.57 20.86 4.60
C VAL A 53 -7.49 20.98 5.68
N ARG A 54 -7.83 21.54 6.85
CA ARG A 54 -6.90 21.68 7.98
C ARG A 54 -6.41 20.33 8.50
N ASN A 55 -7.31 19.35 8.58
CA ASN A 55 -7.00 17.99 9.00
C ASN A 55 -6.05 17.33 8.00
N HIS A 56 -6.33 17.47 6.70
CA HIS A 56 -5.47 16.92 5.65
C HIS A 56 -4.07 17.55 5.65
N LEU A 57 -3.98 18.88 5.78
CA LEU A 57 -2.70 19.57 5.91
C LEU A 57 -1.90 19.10 7.13
N SER A 58 -2.56 18.81 8.25
CA SER A 58 -1.91 18.26 9.45
C SER A 58 -1.33 16.86 9.18
N VAL A 59 -2.06 16.03 8.43
CA VAL A 59 -1.60 14.71 8.00
C VAL A 59 -0.37 14.81 7.10
N LEU A 60 -0.41 15.71 6.11
CA LEU A 60 0.73 15.95 5.22
C LEU A 60 1.95 16.49 5.96
N GLU A 61 1.77 17.38 6.94
CA GLU A 61 2.86 17.87 7.80
C GLU A 61 3.46 16.74 8.65
N CYS A 62 2.64 15.79 9.13
CA CYS A 62 3.11 14.61 9.83
C CYS A 62 3.95 13.69 8.92
N PHE A 63 3.51 13.44 7.69
CA PHE A 63 4.28 12.66 6.71
C PHE A 63 5.60 13.33 6.33
N ALA A 64 5.59 14.65 6.13
CA ALA A 64 6.80 15.41 5.85
C ALA A 64 7.79 15.37 7.02
N THR A 65 7.29 15.46 8.25
CA THR A 65 8.09 15.30 9.47
C THR A 65 8.68 13.89 9.57
N LEU A 66 7.89 12.85 9.28
CA LEU A 66 8.34 11.47 9.26
C LEU A 66 9.50 11.27 8.27
N LYS A 67 9.35 11.74 7.03
CA LYS A 67 10.41 11.67 6.01
C LYS A 67 11.70 12.32 6.49
N ARG A 68 11.64 13.56 7.00
CA ARG A 68 12.82 14.26 7.54
C ARG A 68 13.47 13.48 8.68
N ASN A 69 12.68 12.87 9.57
CA ASN A 69 13.21 12.11 10.69
C ASN A 69 13.93 10.83 10.23
N VAL A 70 13.43 10.16 9.20
CA VAL A 70 14.08 8.98 8.60
C VAL A 70 15.38 9.36 7.90
N GLU A 71 15.36 10.42 7.09
CA GLU A 71 16.54 10.91 6.37
C GLU A 71 17.68 11.31 7.33
N ASN A 72 17.31 11.98 8.44
CA ASN A 72 18.25 12.44 9.46
C ASN A 72 18.53 11.42 10.57
N ALA A 73 17.95 10.21 10.52
CA ALA A 73 18.19 9.19 11.54
C ALA A 73 19.67 8.78 11.54
N GLN A 74 20.26 8.78 12.73
CA GLN A 74 21.65 8.34 12.96
C GLN A 74 21.68 6.91 13.50
N PRO A 75 22.68 6.10 13.12
CA PRO A 75 22.85 4.75 13.65
C PRO A 75 23.13 4.80 15.17
N ILE A 76 22.54 3.86 15.90
CA ILE A 76 22.85 3.67 17.33
C ILE A 76 24.29 3.15 17.42
N LEU A 77 25.04 3.61 18.42
CA LEU A 77 26.48 3.35 18.69
C LEU A 77 26.90 1.86 18.72
N THR A 78 25.98 0.91 18.59
CA THR A 78 26.18 -0.53 18.79
C THR A 78 26.28 -1.37 17.50
N SER A 79 26.13 -0.78 16.32
CA SER A 79 26.27 -1.48 15.03
C SER A 79 27.22 -0.69 14.13
N GLU A 80 28.15 -1.37 13.46
CA GLU A 80 29.01 -0.74 12.45
C GLU A 80 28.14 0.01 11.44
N PRO A 81 28.31 1.33 11.28
CA PRO A 81 27.38 2.12 10.49
C PRO A 81 27.62 1.88 9.01
N LEU A 82 26.70 1.17 8.36
CA LEU A 82 26.50 1.33 6.92
C LEU A 82 25.90 2.72 6.72
N GLU A 83 26.74 3.71 6.43
CA GLU A 83 26.30 5.07 6.14
C GLU A 83 25.57 5.09 4.80
N LEU A 84 24.24 5.08 4.87
CA LEU A 84 23.37 5.13 3.69
C LEU A 84 22.98 6.57 3.38
N ASP A 85 22.86 6.90 2.10
CA ASP A 85 22.34 8.19 1.67
C ASP A 85 20.91 8.41 2.22
N PRO A 86 20.52 9.64 2.56
CA PRO A 86 19.20 9.94 3.10
C PRO A 86 18.04 9.42 2.23
N GLU A 87 18.18 9.52 0.91
CA GLU A 87 17.19 9.01 -0.04
C GLU A 87 17.07 7.48 0.01
N ILE A 88 18.19 6.79 0.18
CA ILE A 88 18.22 5.32 0.33
C ILE A 88 17.57 4.92 1.66
N LYS A 89 17.83 5.63 2.76
CA LYS A 89 17.15 5.41 4.05
C LYS A 89 15.63 5.53 3.89
N TRP A 90 15.18 6.59 3.23
CA TRP A 90 13.76 6.82 2.98
C TRP A 90 13.14 5.71 2.13
N ALA A 91 13.81 5.29 1.07
CA ALA A 91 13.31 4.23 0.21
C ALA A 91 13.22 2.87 0.94
N ILE A 92 14.23 2.50 1.74
CA ILE A 92 14.17 1.29 2.58
C ILE A 92 13.00 1.38 3.56
N TYR A 93 12.78 2.54 4.18
CA TYR A 93 11.67 2.77 5.09
C TYR A 93 10.32 2.55 4.39
N LEU A 94 10.15 3.05 3.16
CA LEU A 94 8.94 2.82 2.36
C LEU A 94 8.74 1.34 2.00
N VAL A 95 9.81 0.61 1.66
CA VAL A 95 9.73 -0.83 1.36
C VAL A 95 9.29 -1.61 2.61
N ARG A 96 9.78 -1.24 3.79
CA ARG A 96 9.31 -1.80 5.07
C ARG A 96 7.85 -1.45 5.34
N ALA A 97 7.48 -0.17 5.23
CA ALA A 97 6.10 0.28 5.38
C ALA A 97 5.13 -0.48 4.46
N ASN A 98 5.55 -0.82 3.24
CA ASN A 98 4.73 -1.54 2.26
C ASN A 98 4.46 -2.98 2.68
N HIS A 99 5.45 -3.63 3.29
CA HIS A 99 5.23 -4.92 3.93
C HIS A 99 4.22 -4.80 5.08
N ARG A 100 4.36 -3.78 5.94
CA ARG A 100 3.44 -3.54 7.07
C ARG A 100 2.02 -3.21 6.60
N PHE A 101 1.87 -2.50 5.49
CA PHE A 101 0.57 -2.26 4.84
C PHE A 101 -0.09 -3.56 4.39
N GLY A 102 0.68 -4.49 3.80
CA GLY A 102 0.19 -5.84 3.50
C GLY A 102 -0.26 -6.60 4.76
N ARG A 103 0.54 -6.55 5.84
CA ARG A 103 0.21 -7.17 7.12
C ARG A 103 -1.05 -6.60 7.74
N TRP A 104 -1.25 -5.29 7.66
CA TRP A 104 -2.47 -4.63 8.12
C TRP A 104 -3.69 -5.11 7.33
N ILE A 105 -3.58 -5.19 5.99
CA ILE A 105 -4.67 -5.72 5.16
C ILE A 105 -5.00 -7.16 5.59
N ASP A 106 -4.00 -8.03 5.68
CA ASP A 106 -4.20 -9.46 5.89
C ASP A 106 -4.69 -9.79 7.31
N ASN A 107 -4.20 -9.11 8.34
CA ASN A 107 -4.44 -9.47 9.75
C ASN A 107 -5.47 -8.58 10.45
N VAL A 108 -5.72 -7.35 9.97
CA VAL A 108 -6.64 -6.39 10.62
C VAL A 108 -7.88 -6.15 9.77
N VAL A 109 -7.69 -5.88 8.49
CA VAL A 109 -8.80 -5.52 7.59
C VAL A 109 -9.55 -6.76 7.10
N ASN A 110 -8.82 -7.79 6.66
CA ASN A 110 -9.37 -8.99 6.03
C ASN A 110 -9.86 -10.06 7.03
N ARG A 111 -10.71 -9.66 7.99
CA ARG A 111 -11.27 -10.58 8.98
C ARG A 111 -12.66 -11.11 8.61
N ILE A 112 -13.00 -12.29 9.11
CA ILE A 112 -14.23 -13.01 8.78
C ILE A 112 -15.47 -12.21 9.20
N GLU A 113 -15.42 -11.53 10.34
CA GLU A 113 -16.48 -10.69 10.88
C GLU A 113 -16.83 -9.57 9.89
N ARG A 114 -15.81 -8.97 9.26
CA ARG A 114 -15.99 -7.92 8.26
C ARG A 114 -16.59 -8.49 6.97
N GLN A 115 -16.12 -9.66 6.54
CA GLN A 115 -16.67 -10.35 5.37
C GLN A 115 -18.14 -10.79 5.55
N ARG A 116 -18.55 -11.10 6.79
CA ARG A 116 -19.95 -11.41 7.14
C ARG A 116 -20.83 -10.17 7.30
N GLY A 117 -20.23 -8.97 7.28
CA GLY A 117 -20.93 -7.71 7.50
C GLY A 117 -21.29 -7.44 8.97
N GLU A 118 -20.67 -8.14 9.92
CA GLU A 118 -20.86 -7.91 11.36
C GLU A 118 -20.16 -6.61 11.81
N VAL A 119 -19.06 -6.27 11.15
CA VAL A 119 -18.38 -4.97 11.27
C VAL A 119 -18.14 -4.44 9.87
N VAL A 120 -18.45 -3.17 9.63
CA VAL A 120 -18.30 -2.56 8.29
C VAL A 120 -17.09 -1.64 8.31
N GLU A 121 -17.11 -0.62 9.16
CA GLU A 121 -16.07 0.42 9.19
C GLU A 121 -14.84 0.04 10.02
N LEU A 122 -13.73 0.74 9.78
CA LEU A 122 -12.52 0.61 10.60
C LEU A 122 -12.76 1.18 12.01
N THR A 123 -12.53 0.42 13.08
CA THR A 123 -12.61 0.91 14.47
C THR A 123 -11.42 1.81 14.81
N ASN A 124 -11.42 2.51 15.95
CA ASN A 124 -10.33 3.42 16.33
C ASN A 124 -9.04 2.65 16.61
N GLU A 125 -9.21 1.49 17.20
CA GLU A 125 -8.19 0.54 17.57
C GLU A 125 -7.51 -0.04 16.31
N GLU A 126 -8.27 -0.22 15.22
CA GLU A 126 -7.78 -0.73 13.92
C GLU A 126 -7.06 0.31 13.04
N ILE A 127 -7.02 1.60 13.42
CA ILE A 127 -6.28 2.62 12.67
C ILE A 127 -4.78 2.34 12.78
N PRO A 128 -4.08 2.14 11.65
CA PRO A 128 -2.71 1.66 11.69
C PRO A 128 -1.69 2.78 12.01
N PRO A 129 -0.41 2.41 12.21
CA PRO A 129 0.71 3.33 12.36
C PRO A 129 0.89 4.32 11.20
N ILE A 130 1.66 5.38 11.44
CA ILE A 130 1.82 6.50 10.50
C ILE A 130 2.45 6.11 9.15
N ASP A 131 3.35 5.12 9.13
CA ASP A 131 3.96 4.59 7.91
C ASP A 131 2.96 3.82 7.03
N VAL A 132 2.04 3.09 7.65
CA VAL A 132 0.96 2.40 6.96
C VAL A 132 -0.10 3.39 6.47
N LEU A 133 -0.43 4.40 7.29
CA LEU A 133 -1.30 5.51 6.89
C LEU A 133 -0.72 6.29 5.69
N LEU A 134 0.60 6.49 5.64
CA LEU A 134 1.29 7.10 4.51
C LEU A 134 1.05 6.32 3.22
N LEU A 135 1.22 5.00 3.25
CA LEU A 135 1.01 4.18 2.06
C LEU A 135 -0.44 4.07 1.66
N TRP A 136 -1.36 3.96 2.63
CA TRP A 136 -2.78 3.98 2.32
C TRP A 136 -3.20 5.30 1.68
N HIS A 137 -2.71 6.43 2.21
CA HIS A 137 -2.93 7.75 1.64
C HIS A 137 -2.42 7.83 0.20
N ALA A 138 -1.16 7.44 -0.04
CA ALA A 138 -0.56 7.44 -1.37
C ALA A 138 -1.33 6.55 -2.35
N TYR A 139 -1.81 5.39 -1.90
CA TYR A 139 -2.58 4.47 -2.73
C TYR A 139 -3.93 5.06 -3.15
N LEU A 140 -4.60 5.79 -2.26
CA LEU A 140 -5.85 6.50 -2.56
C LEU A 140 -5.67 7.65 -3.58
N LEU A 141 -4.44 8.16 -3.77
CA LEU A 141 -4.15 9.15 -4.81
C LEU A 141 -4.20 8.57 -6.23
N ASN A 142 -4.24 7.23 -6.37
CA ASN A 142 -4.56 6.55 -7.62
C ASN A 142 -5.97 5.93 -7.55
N PRO A 143 -7.03 6.73 -7.73
CA PRO A 143 -8.40 6.30 -7.43
C PRO A 143 -8.90 5.18 -8.35
N VAL A 144 -8.43 5.12 -9.61
CA VAL A 144 -8.79 4.04 -10.54
C VAL A 144 -8.11 2.74 -10.12
N GLY A 145 -6.80 2.77 -9.87
CA GLY A 145 -6.06 1.59 -9.42
C GLY A 145 -6.58 1.06 -8.08
N TYR A 146 -6.81 1.94 -7.10
CA TYR A 146 -7.39 1.58 -5.81
C TYR A 146 -8.76 0.92 -5.97
N TYR A 147 -9.63 1.47 -6.82
CA TYR A 147 -10.95 0.90 -7.07
C TYR A 147 -10.88 -0.49 -7.73
N GLU A 148 -10.06 -0.66 -8.77
CA GLU A 148 -9.90 -1.94 -9.45
C GLU A 148 -9.32 -3.02 -8.52
N ASP A 149 -8.35 -2.65 -7.68
CA ASP A 149 -7.80 -3.55 -6.68
C ASP A 149 -8.80 -3.86 -5.56
N CYS A 150 -9.65 -2.90 -5.16
CA CYS A 150 -10.75 -3.18 -4.22
C CYS A 150 -11.80 -4.14 -4.80
N GLU A 151 -11.96 -4.23 -6.11
CA GLU A 151 -12.89 -5.20 -6.71
C GLU A 151 -12.23 -6.57 -6.93
N SER A 152 -10.92 -6.58 -7.15
CA SER A 152 -10.17 -7.80 -7.43
C SER A 152 -9.34 -8.23 -6.22
N ARG A 153 -8.18 -7.61 -6.03
CA ARG A 153 -7.08 -8.05 -5.16
C ARG A 153 -7.37 -7.94 -3.66
N TYR A 154 -8.09 -6.89 -3.25
CA TYR A 154 -8.35 -6.55 -1.85
C TYR A 154 -9.82 -6.15 -1.60
N PRO A 155 -10.79 -7.07 -1.77
CA PRO A 155 -12.21 -6.79 -1.52
C PRO A 155 -12.51 -6.24 -0.13
N CYS A 156 -11.72 -6.61 0.85
CA CYS A 156 -11.82 -6.13 2.23
C CYS A 156 -11.62 -4.61 2.37
N LEU A 157 -10.82 -3.97 1.49
CA LEU A 157 -10.58 -2.52 1.53
C LEU A 157 -11.81 -1.71 1.13
N ARG A 158 -12.75 -2.29 0.37
CA ARG A 158 -14.05 -1.65 0.09
C ARG A 158 -14.94 -1.60 1.34
N LEU A 159 -14.75 -2.55 2.26
CA LEU A 159 -15.59 -2.69 3.44
C LEU A 159 -15.25 -1.63 4.49
N ILE A 160 -13.97 -1.30 4.66
CA ILE A 160 -13.49 -0.40 5.73
C ILE A 160 -13.87 1.07 5.56
N GLY A 161 -14.48 1.43 4.42
CA GLY A 161 -14.73 2.82 4.03
C GLY A 161 -13.49 3.48 3.42
N GLY A 162 -13.46 4.81 3.43
CA GLY A 162 -12.28 5.57 3.00
C GLY A 162 -11.35 5.97 4.14
N PHE A 163 -10.36 6.80 3.83
CA PHE A 163 -9.37 7.25 4.80
C PHE A 163 -10.03 7.99 5.98
N PRO A 164 -9.79 7.58 7.24
CA PRO A 164 -10.44 8.12 8.43
C PRO A 164 -9.79 9.44 8.85
N LEU A 165 -9.90 10.46 8.00
CA LEU A 165 -9.15 11.72 8.09
C LEU A 165 -9.31 12.42 9.44
N ASP A 166 -10.55 12.61 9.89
CA ASP A 166 -10.82 13.34 11.13
C ASP A 166 -10.29 12.58 12.36
N ARG A 167 -10.39 11.26 12.34
CA ARG A 167 -9.95 10.40 13.44
C ARG A 167 -8.43 10.40 13.53
N VAL A 168 -7.74 10.29 12.40
CA VAL A 168 -6.27 10.40 12.31
C VAL A 168 -5.80 11.80 12.71
N ALA A 169 -6.41 12.86 12.17
CA ALA A 169 -6.05 14.24 12.49
C ALA A 169 -6.31 14.59 13.96
N SER A 170 -7.36 14.02 14.59
CA SER A 170 -7.61 14.19 16.03
C SER A 170 -6.50 13.64 16.93
N ARG A 171 -5.64 12.76 16.38
CA ARG A 171 -4.49 12.17 17.07
C ARG A 171 -3.18 12.87 16.73
N MET A 172 -3.21 13.93 15.94
CA MET A 172 -2.01 14.68 15.58
C MET A 172 -1.74 15.79 16.59
N SER A 173 -0.50 15.84 17.08
CA SER A 173 -0.05 16.86 18.01
C SER A 173 1.16 17.60 17.43
N ARG A 174 1.19 18.92 17.59
CA ARG A 174 2.36 19.74 17.26
C ARG A 174 3.38 19.61 18.38
N TYR A 175 4.55 19.08 18.08
CA TYR A 175 5.65 18.90 19.02
C TYR A 175 7.00 19.04 18.32
N GLY A 176 7.94 19.76 18.93
CA GLY A 176 9.33 19.83 18.46
C GLY A 176 9.53 20.40 17.05
N GLY A 177 8.70 21.35 16.62
CA GLY A 177 8.81 21.96 15.28
C GLY A 177 8.18 21.15 14.15
N GLY A 178 7.40 20.11 14.45
CA GLY A 178 6.61 19.37 13.47
C GLY A 178 5.33 18.79 14.06
N VAL A 179 4.60 18.03 13.25
CA VAL A 179 3.41 17.27 13.67
C VAL A 179 3.78 15.81 13.87
N ARG A 180 3.32 15.21 14.98
CA ARG A 180 3.50 13.79 15.30
C ARG A 180 2.15 13.12 15.54
N TYR A 181 2.01 11.89 15.08
CA TYR A 181 0.86 11.02 15.35
C TYR A 181 0.97 10.41 16.75
N MET A 182 -0.05 10.58 17.59
CA MET A 182 -0.15 10.11 18.97
C MET A 182 -1.20 8.99 19.05
N PRO A 183 -0.80 7.71 18.87
CA PRO A 183 -1.72 6.58 19.01
C PRO A 183 -2.17 6.41 20.47
N ARG A 184 -3.30 5.72 20.67
CA ARG A 184 -3.73 5.23 21.98
C ARG A 184 -3.05 3.90 22.29
N ASP A 185 -2.88 3.59 23.57
CA ASP A 185 -2.36 2.30 24.02
C ASP A 185 -3.16 1.13 23.44
N SER A 186 -4.49 1.24 23.36
CA SER A 186 -5.34 0.21 22.75
C SER A 186 -5.09 0.00 21.25
N GLN A 187 -4.65 1.04 20.51
CA GLN A 187 -4.26 0.91 19.10
C GLN A 187 -2.92 0.20 18.97
N ILE A 188 -1.99 0.49 19.88
CA ILE A 188 -0.68 -0.17 19.95
C ILE A 188 -0.88 -1.65 20.25
N ASP A 189 -1.64 -1.97 21.31
CA ASP A 189 -1.91 -3.33 21.75
C ASP A 189 -2.59 -4.16 20.65
N GLU A 190 -3.62 -3.62 19.99
CA GLU A 190 -4.33 -4.35 18.93
C GLU A 190 -3.42 -4.59 17.71
N TRP A 191 -2.65 -3.59 17.29
CA TRP A 191 -1.70 -3.74 16.20
C TRP A 191 -0.65 -4.80 16.50
N GLU A 192 0.00 -4.72 17.66
CA GLU A 192 1.08 -5.64 18.04
C GLU A 192 0.55 -7.07 18.21
N LEU A 193 -0.66 -7.21 18.76
CA LEU A 193 -1.35 -8.49 18.87
C LEU A 193 -1.67 -9.11 17.50
N LEU A 194 -2.28 -8.36 16.58
CA LEU A 194 -2.75 -8.89 15.30
C LEU A 194 -1.62 -9.04 14.29
N THR A 195 -0.67 -8.11 14.27
CA THR A 195 0.40 -8.09 13.26
C THR A 195 1.68 -8.73 13.73
N GLN A 196 1.88 -8.95 15.04
CA GLN A 196 3.14 -9.46 15.60
C GLN A 196 4.36 -8.60 15.22
N GLU A 197 4.14 -7.30 14.99
CA GLU A 197 5.17 -6.31 14.69
C GLU A 197 5.01 -5.12 15.65
N PRO A 198 6.10 -4.45 16.07
CA PRO A 198 6.00 -3.24 16.91
C PRO A 198 5.15 -2.18 16.21
N PHE A 199 4.39 -1.37 16.96
CA PHE A 199 3.55 -0.31 16.36
C PHE A 199 4.37 0.74 15.61
N GLU A 200 5.45 1.24 16.21
CA GLU A 200 6.34 2.19 15.56
C GLU A 200 7.38 1.47 14.70
N LEU A 201 7.42 1.78 13.40
CA LEU A 201 8.50 1.34 12.51
C LEU A 201 9.79 2.11 12.85
N PRO A 202 10.90 1.43 13.21
CA PRO A 202 12.17 2.10 13.46
C PRO A 202 12.61 2.97 12.27
N LEU A 203 13.12 4.17 12.57
CA LEU A 203 13.54 5.15 11.57
C LEU A 203 14.80 4.73 10.79
N TRP A 204 15.49 3.70 11.25
CA TRP A 204 16.71 3.16 10.66
C TRP A 204 16.57 1.63 10.55
N THR A 205 17.33 1.05 9.61
CA THR A 205 17.32 -0.39 9.32
C THR A 205 18.73 -0.93 9.42
N THR A 206 18.88 -2.09 10.05
CA THR A 206 20.13 -2.80 10.26
C THR A 206 20.20 -4.07 9.42
N VAL A 207 21.41 -4.61 9.30
CA VAL A 207 21.64 -5.95 8.75
C VAL A 207 21.04 -7.07 9.61
N SER A 208 20.71 -6.79 10.88
CA SER A 208 20.04 -7.73 11.79
C SER A 208 18.52 -7.73 11.63
N ASP A 209 17.96 -6.67 11.04
CA ASP A 209 16.52 -6.59 10.78
C ASP A 209 16.16 -7.57 9.67
N THR A 210 15.16 -8.41 9.93
CA THR A 210 14.71 -9.44 8.98
C THR A 210 13.20 -9.35 8.76
N VAL A 211 12.76 -9.94 7.65
CA VAL A 211 11.37 -10.19 7.29
C VAL A 211 11.16 -11.69 7.09
N LEU A 212 9.98 -12.18 7.47
CA LEU A 212 9.58 -13.57 7.25
C LEU A 212 8.65 -13.64 6.04
N LEU A 213 9.02 -14.43 5.03
CA LEU A 213 8.19 -14.71 3.87
C LEU A 213 7.96 -16.21 3.70
N THR A 214 6.93 -16.56 2.94
CA THR A 214 6.72 -17.94 2.49
C THR A 214 7.50 -18.18 1.19
N CYS A 215 8.20 -19.31 1.11
CA CYS A 215 8.91 -19.68 -0.11
C CYS A 215 7.90 -19.93 -1.26
N PRO A 216 8.05 -19.25 -2.42
CA PRO A 216 7.11 -19.41 -3.54
C PRO A 216 7.19 -20.78 -4.23
N MET A 217 8.26 -21.55 -3.99
CA MET A 217 8.49 -22.85 -4.65
C MET A 217 7.99 -24.03 -3.82
N CYS A 218 8.23 -24.02 -2.50
CA CYS A 218 7.90 -25.15 -1.61
C CYS A 218 6.91 -24.80 -0.50
N ALA A 219 6.41 -23.56 -0.45
CA ALA A 219 5.48 -23.06 0.57
C ALA A 219 5.99 -23.15 2.03
N SER A 220 7.29 -23.33 2.25
CA SER A 220 7.86 -23.26 3.60
C SER A 220 7.69 -21.84 4.19
N PRO A 221 7.13 -21.70 5.41
CA PRO A 221 6.80 -20.40 6.00
C PRO A 221 7.99 -19.69 6.67
N ASP A 222 9.12 -20.38 6.84
CA ASP A 222 10.22 -19.92 7.70
C ASP A 222 11.38 -19.28 6.90
N LEU A 223 11.09 -18.64 5.77
CA LEU A 223 12.12 -17.94 5.01
C LEU A 223 12.43 -16.60 5.68
N ARG A 224 13.45 -16.58 6.54
CA ARG A 224 13.96 -15.38 7.20
C ARG A 224 14.94 -14.66 6.29
N ILE A 225 14.62 -13.42 5.96
CA ILE A 225 15.31 -12.63 4.93
C ILE A 225 15.78 -11.31 5.55
N PRO A 226 17.07 -10.95 5.47
CA PRO A 226 17.53 -9.62 5.87
C PRO A 226 16.89 -8.51 5.01
N TRP A 227 16.50 -7.41 5.63
CA TRP A 227 16.02 -6.23 4.87
C TRP A 227 17.13 -5.66 3.99
N ILE A 228 18.34 -5.60 4.52
CA ILE A 228 19.56 -5.16 3.84
C ILE A 228 20.69 -6.15 4.14
N THR A 229 21.60 -6.30 3.20
CA THR A 229 22.90 -6.94 3.43
C THR A 229 24.02 -6.02 2.96
N GLU A 230 25.20 -6.19 3.52
CA GLU A 230 26.40 -5.57 2.98
C GLU A 230 26.75 -6.18 1.60
N PRO A 231 27.33 -5.39 0.68
CA PRO A 231 27.84 -5.93 -0.58
C PRO A 231 29.04 -6.85 -0.28
N THR A 232 29.15 -7.98 -0.97
CA THR A 232 30.32 -8.87 -0.88
C THR A 232 31.38 -8.49 -1.92
N LEU A 233 32.64 -8.92 -1.75
CA LEU A 233 33.73 -8.70 -2.72
C LEU A 233 33.37 -9.18 -4.15
N GLU A 234 32.52 -10.20 -4.26
CA GLU A 234 32.00 -10.71 -5.53
C GLU A 234 31.00 -9.75 -6.20
N ASP A 235 30.37 -8.87 -5.41
CA ASP A 235 29.41 -7.88 -5.89
C ASP A 235 30.10 -6.55 -6.31
N ILE A 236 31.40 -6.38 -6.04
CA ILE A 236 32.21 -5.18 -6.34
C ILE A 236 32.83 -5.24 -7.75
N GLY A 237 32.04 -5.56 -8.78
CA GLY A 237 32.49 -5.42 -10.17
C GLY A 237 32.79 -3.95 -10.57
N ASP A 238 32.76 -3.65 -11.87
CA ASP A 238 32.84 -2.27 -12.41
C ASP A 238 31.59 -1.39 -12.08
N GLU A 239 30.64 -1.93 -11.30
CA GLU A 239 29.36 -1.29 -10.94
C GLU A 239 29.27 -1.03 -9.42
N THR A 240 28.35 -0.15 -9.01
CA THR A 240 28.07 0.12 -7.58
C THR A 240 27.71 -1.18 -6.86
N ALA A 241 28.52 -1.58 -5.87
CA ALA A 241 28.31 -2.79 -5.10
C ALA A 241 27.02 -2.69 -4.28
N VAL A 242 26.04 -3.54 -4.55
CA VAL A 242 24.71 -3.53 -3.91
C VAL A 242 24.45 -4.90 -3.29
N GLY A 243 24.01 -4.91 -2.03
CA GLY A 243 23.65 -6.14 -1.32
C GLY A 243 22.41 -6.86 -1.88
N LYS A 244 22.12 -8.04 -1.33
CA LYS A 244 21.08 -8.98 -1.79
C LYS A 244 19.87 -9.05 -0.83
N GLY A 245 19.74 -8.10 0.10
CA GLY A 245 18.63 -7.98 1.03
C GLY A 245 17.29 -7.65 0.35
N TYR A 246 16.18 -7.85 1.05
CA TYR A 246 14.84 -7.70 0.49
C TYR A 246 14.51 -6.29 -0.01
N ALA A 247 15.03 -5.26 0.65
CA ALA A 247 14.87 -3.87 0.22
C ALA A 247 15.78 -3.48 -0.95
N GLN A 248 16.79 -4.29 -1.28
CA GLN A 248 17.79 -3.98 -2.30
C GLN A 248 17.35 -4.49 -3.69
N SER A 249 17.95 -3.93 -4.74
CA SER A 249 17.61 -4.21 -6.14
C SER A 249 17.86 -5.67 -6.54
N ARG A 250 19.03 -6.21 -6.15
CA ARG A 250 19.48 -7.57 -6.44
C ARG A 250 19.00 -8.61 -5.42
N PHE A 251 17.81 -8.43 -4.86
CA PHE A 251 17.27 -9.34 -3.84
C PHE A 251 17.32 -10.79 -4.32
N ARG A 252 18.07 -11.61 -3.58
CA ARG A 252 18.19 -13.04 -3.81
C ARG A 252 18.48 -13.75 -2.50
N ILE A 253 17.73 -14.81 -2.21
CA ILE A 253 18.01 -15.69 -1.08
C ILE A 253 17.68 -17.14 -1.45
N ASP A 254 18.50 -18.08 -1.00
CA ASP A 254 18.26 -19.50 -1.23
C ASP A 254 17.41 -20.10 -0.10
N CYS A 255 16.32 -20.78 -0.49
CA CYS A 255 15.44 -21.43 0.47
C CYS A 255 16.12 -22.67 1.06
N GLN A 256 16.25 -22.69 2.39
CA GLN A 256 16.90 -23.81 3.10
C GLN A 256 16.12 -25.14 2.99
N ALA A 257 14.82 -25.09 2.72
CA ALA A 257 13.98 -26.29 2.62
C ALA A 257 14.04 -26.98 1.25
N CYS A 258 14.07 -26.21 0.15
CA CYS A 258 14.03 -26.78 -1.21
C CYS A 258 15.25 -26.44 -2.08
N GLY A 259 16.21 -25.67 -1.56
CA GLY A 259 17.39 -25.19 -2.31
C GLY A 259 17.07 -24.18 -3.42
N GLY A 260 15.80 -23.80 -3.56
CA GLY A 260 15.37 -22.90 -4.63
C GLY A 260 15.73 -21.45 -4.33
N ALA A 261 16.31 -20.77 -5.32
CA ALA A 261 16.60 -19.34 -5.24
C ALA A 261 15.31 -18.52 -5.31
N VAL A 262 15.07 -17.67 -4.31
CA VAL A 262 13.93 -16.74 -4.22
C VAL A 262 14.40 -15.36 -4.63
N THR A 263 13.71 -14.78 -5.61
CA THR A 263 13.93 -13.41 -6.12
C THR A 263 12.61 -12.64 -6.08
N LYS A 264 12.64 -11.32 -6.33
CA LYS A 264 11.39 -10.52 -6.40
C LYS A 264 10.48 -11.03 -7.50
N ASP A 265 11.02 -11.44 -8.64
CA ASP A 265 10.21 -11.93 -9.77
C ASP A 265 9.49 -13.23 -9.43
N LYS A 266 10.14 -14.15 -8.70
CA LYS A 266 9.49 -15.37 -8.23
C LYS A 266 8.39 -15.11 -7.22
N LEU A 267 8.58 -14.16 -6.30
CA LEU A 267 7.54 -13.73 -5.36
C LEU A 267 6.35 -13.09 -6.10
N ARG A 268 6.62 -12.27 -7.12
CA ARG A 268 5.58 -11.65 -7.96
C ARG A 268 4.83 -12.70 -8.79
N ALA A 269 5.56 -13.65 -9.38
CA ALA A 269 4.98 -14.74 -10.15
C ALA A 269 4.07 -15.62 -9.29
N GLU A 270 4.49 -15.96 -8.06
CA GLU A 270 3.66 -16.72 -7.13
C GLU A 270 2.38 -15.97 -6.76
N ARG A 271 2.51 -14.67 -6.47
CA ARG A 271 1.37 -13.81 -6.19
C ARG A 271 0.41 -13.75 -7.37
N PHE A 272 0.95 -13.62 -8.58
CA PHE A 272 0.17 -13.63 -9.82
C PHE A 272 -0.57 -14.96 -10.00
N VAL A 273 0.10 -16.10 -9.80
CA VAL A 273 -0.52 -17.43 -9.92
C VAL A 273 -1.63 -17.62 -8.89
N LYS A 274 -1.43 -17.22 -7.63
CA LYS A 274 -2.47 -17.25 -6.59
C LYS A 274 -3.69 -16.46 -7.01
N GLU A 275 -3.47 -15.25 -7.51
CA GLU A 275 -4.54 -14.35 -7.94
C GLU A 275 -5.28 -14.89 -9.17
N PHE A 276 -4.54 -15.37 -10.17
CA PHE A 276 -5.09 -16.04 -11.35
C PHE A 276 -5.98 -17.22 -10.96
N VAL A 277 -5.51 -18.06 -10.04
CA VAL A 277 -6.26 -19.23 -9.56
C VAL A 277 -7.51 -18.81 -8.79
N ARG A 278 -7.43 -17.76 -7.97
CA ARG A 278 -8.58 -17.18 -7.25
C ARG A 278 -9.65 -16.71 -8.22
N VAL A 279 -9.31 -15.82 -9.14
CA VAL A 279 -10.21 -15.27 -10.16
C VAL A 279 -10.83 -16.38 -11.01
N ARG A 280 -10.02 -17.36 -11.46
CA ARG A 280 -10.52 -18.50 -12.24
C ARG A 280 -11.57 -19.33 -11.47
N ARG A 281 -11.42 -19.49 -10.16
CA ARG A 281 -12.40 -20.21 -9.32
C ARG A 281 -13.68 -19.40 -9.18
N GLU A 282 -13.59 -18.09 -8.99
CA GLU A 282 -14.75 -17.20 -8.88
C GLU A 282 -15.60 -17.22 -10.15
N ILE A 283 -14.98 -17.08 -11.33
CA ILE A 283 -15.70 -17.14 -12.62
C ILE A 283 -16.42 -18.48 -12.79
N ARG A 284 -15.80 -19.60 -12.37
CA ARG A 284 -16.42 -20.92 -12.46
C ARG A 284 -17.65 -21.05 -11.56
N ARG A 285 -17.63 -20.45 -10.36
CA ARG A 285 -18.69 -20.53 -9.36
C ARG A 285 -19.84 -19.54 -9.60
N GLY A 286 -19.58 -18.42 -10.27
CA GLY A 286 -20.59 -17.40 -10.54
C GLY A 286 -21.68 -17.86 -11.51
N ASN A 287 -22.91 -17.42 -11.23
CA ASN A 287 -24.06 -17.60 -12.12
C ASN A 287 -23.89 -16.74 -13.39
N GLU A 288 -24.64 -16.96 -14.47
CA GLU A 288 -24.44 -16.25 -15.75
C GLU A 288 -24.46 -14.72 -15.61
N HIS A 289 -25.30 -14.17 -14.74
CA HIS A 289 -25.37 -12.73 -14.42
C HIS A 289 -24.15 -12.22 -13.62
N GLU A 290 -23.64 -13.02 -12.68
CA GLU A 290 -22.44 -12.68 -11.90
C GLU A 290 -21.18 -12.78 -12.77
N ARG A 291 -21.15 -13.71 -13.72
CA ARG A 291 -20.07 -13.82 -14.72
C ARG A 291 -19.97 -12.57 -15.59
N VAL A 292 -21.09 -11.95 -15.97
CA VAL A 292 -21.10 -10.71 -16.76
C VAL A 292 -20.66 -9.49 -15.94
N LEU A 293 -21.07 -9.41 -14.66
CA LEU A 293 -20.61 -8.36 -13.74
C LEU A 293 -19.11 -8.50 -13.44
N MET A 294 -18.63 -9.70 -13.10
CA MET A 294 -17.20 -9.98 -12.92
C MET A 294 -16.42 -9.71 -14.21
N ALA A 295 -16.90 -10.13 -15.38
CA ALA A 295 -16.30 -9.82 -16.68
C ALA A 295 -16.15 -8.32 -16.94
N CYS A 296 -17.07 -7.50 -16.42
CA CYS A 296 -17.03 -6.05 -16.55
C CYS A 296 -16.08 -5.38 -15.54
N SER A 297 -15.98 -5.90 -14.30
CA SER A 297 -14.99 -5.46 -13.30
C SER A 297 -13.56 -5.92 -13.63
N HIS A 298 -13.45 -6.99 -14.42
CA HIS A 298 -12.20 -7.59 -14.88
C HIS A 298 -11.81 -7.15 -16.28
N ARG A 299 -12.22 -5.97 -16.76
CA ARG A 299 -11.86 -5.47 -18.11
C ARG A 299 -10.35 -5.31 -18.33
N ASN A 300 -9.56 -5.26 -17.26
CA ASN A 300 -8.10 -5.30 -17.28
C ASN A 300 -7.51 -6.65 -16.80
N SER A 301 -8.35 -7.67 -16.61
CA SER A 301 -7.88 -9.00 -16.23
C SER A 301 -7.19 -9.68 -17.39
N LEU A 302 -6.11 -10.36 -17.06
CA LEU A 302 -5.28 -11.13 -17.98
C LEU A 302 -6.03 -12.26 -18.68
N ILE A 303 -7.26 -12.57 -18.27
CA ILE A 303 -8.11 -13.63 -18.82
C ILE A 303 -9.35 -13.01 -19.44
N ASN A 304 -9.59 -13.34 -20.71
CA ASN A 304 -10.86 -13.04 -21.33
C ASN A 304 -11.97 -13.92 -20.68
N PRO A 305 -12.99 -13.30 -20.06
CA PRO A 305 -13.98 -14.02 -19.25
C PRO A 305 -14.94 -14.89 -20.07
N HIS A 306 -15.05 -14.64 -21.37
CA HIS A 306 -15.89 -15.44 -22.28
C HIS A 306 -15.16 -16.66 -22.82
N THR A 307 -13.83 -16.58 -22.97
CA THR A 307 -13.02 -17.65 -23.59
C THR A 307 -12.17 -18.42 -22.59
N TYR A 308 -12.00 -17.91 -21.37
CA TYR A 308 -11.08 -18.42 -20.35
C TYR A 308 -9.61 -18.53 -20.82
N LYS A 309 -9.27 -17.81 -21.89
CA LYS A 309 -7.92 -17.73 -22.47
C LYS A 309 -7.27 -16.39 -22.09
N PRO A 310 -5.93 -16.29 -22.11
CA PRO A 310 -5.24 -15.02 -21.95
C PRO A 310 -5.79 -13.98 -22.95
N SER A 311 -6.03 -12.75 -22.50
CA SER A 311 -6.59 -11.70 -23.37
C SER A 311 -5.60 -11.33 -24.49
N PRO A 312 -6.00 -11.27 -25.77
CA PRO A 312 -5.13 -10.86 -26.87
C PRO A 312 -4.58 -9.42 -26.75
N SER A 313 -5.21 -8.59 -25.90
CA SER A 313 -4.77 -7.21 -25.62
C SER A 313 -3.43 -7.12 -24.87
N LEU A 314 -2.88 -8.26 -24.39
CA LEU A 314 -1.54 -8.34 -23.80
C LEU A 314 -0.43 -7.88 -24.77
N GLY A 315 -0.62 -8.00 -26.08
CA GLY A 315 0.45 -7.71 -27.04
C GLY A 315 0.73 -6.23 -27.30
N SER A 316 -0.23 -5.32 -27.09
CA SER A 316 -0.09 -3.92 -27.51
C SER A 316 -0.28 -2.87 -26.40
N ASN A 317 -0.93 -3.23 -25.29
CA ASN A 317 -1.33 -2.26 -24.25
C ASN A 317 -0.72 -2.55 -22.88
N PHE A 318 0.03 -3.64 -22.71
CA PHE A 318 0.76 -3.93 -21.47
C PHE A 318 1.79 -2.85 -21.13
N THR A 319 2.32 -2.17 -22.16
CA THR A 319 3.23 -1.03 -22.06
C THR A 319 2.54 0.28 -21.62
N LYS A 320 1.20 0.32 -21.52
CA LYS A 320 0.43 1.58 -21.34
C LYS A 320 -0.43 1.66 -20.07
N LEU A 321 -0.47 0.62 -19.25
CA LEU A 321 -1.26 0.59 -18.00
C LEU A 321 -0.40 0.71 -16.74
N CYS A 322 0.90 0.98 -16.88
CA CYS A 322 1.79 1.20 -15.75
C CYS A 322 1.46 2.55 -15.08
N VAL A 323 1.33 2.51 -13.76
CA VAL A 323 1.15 3.68 -12.89
C VAL A 323 2.38 4.59 -13.04
N GLU A 324 2.23 5.71 -13.74
CA GLU A 324 3.28 6.73 -13.95
C GLU A 324 3.82 7.32 -12.62
N GLY A 325 3.20 7.04 -11.47
CA GLY A 325 3.61 7.61 -10.17
C GLY A 325 4.68 6.84 -9.38
N ILE A 326 5.03 5.60 -9.76
CA ILE A 326 6.14 4.84 -9.12
C ILE A 326 7.33 4.70 -10.09
N HIS A 327 7.11 4.97 -11.38
CA HIS A 327 8.14 4.95 -12.43
C HIS A 327 9.33 5.85 -12.07
N ASP A 328 9.08 7.02 -11.48
CA ASP A 328 10.13 7.99 -11.14
C ASP A 328 11.13 7.51 -10.07
N LEU A 329 10.80 6.50 -9.26
CA LEU A 329 11.73 5.97 -8.25
C LEU A 329 12.61 4.83 -8.81
N ASP A 330 12.10 4.03 -9.76
CA ASP A 330 12.89 3.07 -10.50
C ASP A 330 13.66 3.73 -11.67
N GLU A 331 13.23 4.91 -12.14
CA GLU A 331 13.93 5.73 -13.15
C GLU A 331 14.91 6.75 -12.57
N ASN A 332 14.92 7.00 -11.24
CA ASN A 332 15.98 7.81 -10.65
C ASN A 332 17.30 7.02 -10.75
N PRO A 333 18.24 7.39 -11.64
CA PRO A 333 19.43 6.60 -11.89
C PRO A 333 20.32 6.43 -10.66
N GLN A 334 20.12 7.27 -9.63
CA GLN A 334 20.80 7.20 -8.34
C GLN A 334 20.16 6.19 -7.38
N LEU A 335 18.89 5.81 -7.55
CA LEU A 335 18.16 4.89 -6.68
C LEU A 335 17.94 3.50 -7.31
N THR A 336 17.85 3.42 -8.65
CA THR A 336 17.74 2.18 -9.42
C THR A 336 18.78 1.11 -9.04
N PRO A 337 20.05 1.46 -8.78
CA PRO A 337 21.03 0.45 -8.36
C PRO A 337 20.75 -0.06 -6.96
N HIS A 338 20.16 0.73 -6.07
CA HIS A 338 20.14 0.49 -4.62
C HIS A 338 18.82 -0.06 -4.09
N ILE A 339 17.69 0.26 -4.72
CA ILE A 339 16.36 -0.13 -4.25
C ILE A 339 15.60 -0.80 -5.39
N ALA A 340 14.97 -1.95 -5.13
CA ALA A 340 13.94 -2.46 -6.05
C ALA A 340 12.56 -2.05 -5.56
N LEU A 341 12.05 -0.93 -6.07
CA LEU A 341 10.70 -0.45 -5.84
C LEU A 341 9.72 -1.06 -6.85
N GLY A 342 9.82 -2.37 -7.07
CA GLY A 342 8.68 -3.05 -7.66
C GLY A 342 8.37 -2.68 -9.11
N SER A 343 9.33 -2.18 -9.92
CA SER A 343 9.13 -1.89 -11.34
C SER A 343 8.41 -3.05 -12.02
N TYR A 344 7.22 -2.75 -12.53
CA TYR A 344 6.46 -3.64 -13.37
C TYR A 344 7.22 -3.78 -14.70
N PHE A 345 7.70 -4.99 -14.96
CA PHE A 345 8.26 -5.50 -16.22
C PHE A 345 9.70 -5.11 -16.58
N ASP A 346 10.63 -6.01 -16.23
CA ASP A 346 11.53 -6.58 -17.23
C ASP A 346 11.27 -8.10 -17.22
N TRP A 347 10.32 -8.56 -18.04
CA TRP A 347 10.13 -9.98 -18.30
C TRP A 347 10.69 -10.25 -19.70
N ASP A 348 11.91 -10.78 -19.77
CA ASP A 348 12.31 -11.49 -20.97
C ASP A 348 11.61 -12.85 -20.97
N LEU A 349 10.61 -13.00 -21.85
CA LEU A 349 9.87 -14.25 -22.04
C LEU A 349 10.77 -15.43 -22.44
N ASN A 350 12.03 -15.17 -22.81
CA ASN A 350 13.03 -16.20 -23.08
C ASN A 350 13.53 -16.92 -21.81
N GLU A 351 13.45 -16.30 -20.63
CA GLU A 351 13.96 -16.91 -19.38
C GLU A 351 12.97 -17.89 -18.73
N ALA A 352 11.71 -17.90 -19.18
CA ALA A 352 10.66 -18.77 -18.63
C ALA A 352 10.52 -20.12 -19.36
N GLN A 353 11.46 -20.48 -20.25
CA GLN A 353 11.41 -21.69 -21.08
C GLN A 353 12.29 -22.86 -20.64
N ASP A 354 12.99 -22.79 -19.50
CA ASP A 354 13.78 -23.92 -18.98
C ASP A 354 13.15 -24.61 -17.75
#